data_AF-A0A3D1LCN7-F1
#
_entry.id   AF-A0A3D1LCN7-F1
#
_cell.length_a   1.000
_cell.length_b   1.000
_cell.length_c   1.000
_cell.angle_alpha   90.00
_cell.angle_beta   90.00
_cell.angle_gamma   90.00
#
_symmetry.space_group_name_H-M   'P 1'
#
loop_
_entity.id
_entity.type
_entity.pdbx_description
1 polymer ?
#
loop_
_entity_poly.entity_id
_entity_poly.type
_entity_poly.pdbx_seq_one_letter_code
_entity_poly.pdbx_strand_id
1 'polypeptide(L)' 'MAAIIPILDFENPALDVYARLSENQLVCRENPEEGLFIAESAL' A
#
# COMPACT_ATOMS: atom_id res chain seq x y z
N MET A 1 10.74 -17.41 6.58
CA MET A 1 11.53 -16.17 6.46
C MET A 1 10.87 -15.34 5.38
N ALA A 2 10.50 -14.08 5.64
CA ALA A 2 9.94 -13.23 4.60
C ALA A 2 11.04 -12.87 3.58
N ALA A 3 10.69 -12.82 2.29
CA ALA A 3 11.58 -12.28 1.26
C ALA A 3 11.48 -10.75 1.31
N ILE A 4 12.61 -10.08 1.54
CA ILE A 4 12.69 -8.62 1.56
C ILE A 4 13.21 -8.18 0.19
N ILE A 5 12.39 -7.41 -0.53
CA ILE A 5 12.72 -6.90 -1.86
C ILE A 5 12.94 -5.39 -1.76
N PRO A 6 14.15 -4.88 -2.00
CA PRO A 6 14.39 -3.44 -2.02
C PRO A 6 13.80 -2.83 -3.31
N ILE A 7 13.07 -1.72 -3.17
CA ILE A 7 12.61 -0.91 -4.28
C ILE A 7 13.50 0.34 -4.35
N LEU A 8 14.19 0.54 -5.48
CA LEU A 8 15.14 1.63 -5.69
C LEU A 8 14.65 2.66 -6.71
N ASP A 9 13.56 2.35 -7.41
CA ASP A 9 12.94 3.20 -8.42
C ASP A 9 11.60 3.71 -7.88
N PHE A 10 11.41 5.03 -7.93
CA PHE A 10 10.19 5.69 -7.45
C PHE A 10 9.01 5.48 -8.41
N GLU A 11 9.27 5.17 -9.68
CA GLU A 11 8.23 4.85 -10.67
C GLU A 11 7.77 3.38 -10.60
N ASN A 12 8.23 2.62 -9.60
CA ASN A 12 7.87 1.22 -9.45
C ASN A 12 6.38 1.05 -9.09
N PRO A 13 5.61 0.22 -9.82
CA PRO A 13 4.16 0.07 -9.60
C PRO A 13 3.78 -0.50 -8.23
N ALA A 14 4.70 -1.16 -7.52
CA ALA A 14 4.45 -1.59 -6.15
C ALA A 14 4.28 -0.40 -5.18
N LEU A 15 4.71 0.80 -5.57
CA LEU A 15 4.55 2.03 -4.80
C LEU A 15 3.22 2.76 -5.07
N ASP A 16 2.45 2.35 -6.09
CA ASP A 16 1.19 3.01 -6.49
C ASP A 16 0.17 3.10 -5.34
N VAL A 17 0.21 2.13 -4.42
CA VAL A 17 -0.64 2.11 -3.23
C VAL A 17 -0.35 3.27 -2.27
N TYR A 18 0.91 3.75 -2.22
CA TYR A 18 1.33 4.90 -1.41
C TYR A 18 1.06 6.24 -2.11
N ALA A 19 0.79 6.24 -3.41
CA ALA A 19 0.40 7.44 -4.16
C ALA A 19 -1.08 7.82 -3.98
N ARG A 20 -1.85 7.06 -3.19
CA ARG A 20 -3.25 7.36 -2.90
C ARG A 20 -3.35 8.60 -2.01
N LEU A 21 -4.36 9.42 -2.27
CA LEU A 21 -4.62 10.68 -1.58
C LEU A 21 -5.43 10.49 -0.29
N SER A 22 -6.12 9.37 -0.13
CA SER A 22 -6.91 9.06 1.06
C SER A 22 -7.08 7.56 1.29
N GLU A 23 -7.31 7.16 2.54
CA GLU A 23 -7.53 5.77 2.94
C GLU A 23 -8.78 5.15 2.28
N ASN A 24 -9.80 5.94 1.99
CA ASN A 24 -11.00 5.47 1.29
C ASN A 24 -10.68 4.85 -0.08
N GLN A 25 -9.57 5.22 -0.70
CA GLN A 25 -9.13 4.64 -1.98
C GLN A 25 -8.51 3.25 -1.83
N LEU A 26 -8.16 2.85 -0.60
CA LEU A 26 -7.64 1.53 -0.26
C LEU A 26 -8.76 0.55 0.14
N VAL A 27 -9.97 1.07 0.37
CA VAL A 27 -11.13 0.27 0.76
C VAL A 27 -11.73 -0.40 -0.49
N CYS A 28 -11.66 -1.72 -0.55
CA CYS A 28 -12.36 -2.50 -1.57
C CYS A 28 -13.76 -2.87 -1.06
N ARG A 29 -14.78 -2.08 -1.41
CA ARG A 29 -16.15 -2.29 -0.89
C ARG A 29 -16.84 -3.51 -1.48
N GLU A 30 -16.46 -3.90 -2.69
CA GLU A 30 -16.98 -5.08 -3.38
C GLU A 30 -16.41 -6.36 -2.77
N ASN A 31 -15.09 -6.38 -2.50
CA ASN A 31 -14.35 -7.50 -1.89
C ASN A 31 -13.59 -7.02 -0.63
N PRO A 32 -14.25 -6.91 0.53
CA PRO A 32 -13.65 -6.39 1.76
C PRO A 32 -12.37 -7.10 2.20
N GLU A 33 -12.24 -8.39 1.89
CA GLU A 33 -11.07 -9.22 2.18
C GLU A 33 -9.80 -8.79 1.42
N GLU A 34 -9.95 -8.06 0.32
CA GLU A 34 -8.84 -7.49 -0.46
C GLU A 34 -8.52 -6.03 -0.05
N GLY A 35 -9.27 -5.48 0.91
CA GLY A 35 -9.05 -4.13 1.41
C GLY A 35 -7.66 -3.95 2.03
N LEU A 36 -7.06 -2.79 1.80
CA LEU A 36 -5.74 -2.44 2.30
C LEU A 36 -5.81 -1.27 3.29
N PHE A 37 -4.84 -1.18 4.18
CA PHE A 37 -4.61 -0.05 5.07
C PHE A 37 -3.11 0.20 5.19
N ILE A 38 -2.71 1.48 5.12
CA ILE A 38 -1.32 1.88 5.29
C ILE A 38 -1.21 2.54 6.67
N ALA A 39 -0.40 1.94 7.54
CA ALA A 39 -0.12 2.47 8.87
C ALA A 39 1.29 3.06 8.89
N GLU A 40 1.41 4.31 9.32
CA GLU A 40 2.70 4.88 9.72
C GLU A 40 2.83 4.80 11.24
N SER A 41 3.96 4.29 11.74
CA SER A 41 4.24 4.37 13.17
C SER A 41 4.72 5.78 13.50
N ALA A 42 4.15 6.40 14.53
CA ALA A 42 4.75 7.60 15.10
C ALA A 42 6.16 7.26 15.62
N LEU A 43 7.14 8.07 15.21
CA LEU A 43 8.48 8.10 15.80
C LEU A 43 8.41 8.50 17.27
#